data_AF-A0A8A7KFG6-F1
#
_entry.id   AF-A0A8A7KFG6-F1
#
_cell.length_a   1.000
_cell.length_b   1.000
_cell.length_c   1.000
_cell.angle_alpha   90.00
_cell.angle_beta   90.00
_cell.angle_gamma   90.00
#
_symmetry.space_group_name_H-M   'P 1'
#
loop_
_entity.id
_entity.type
_entity.pdbx_description
1 polymer ?
#
loop_
_entity_poly.entity_id
_entity_poly.type
_entity_poly.pdbx_seq_one_letter_code
_entity_poly.pdbx_strand_id
1 'polypeptide(L)'
;MKNFIFVLIIVFIINGGVVYSIDSFELIESYGPENLLSSLTDLSNTVVKGREMLVLCSDQEELYLAFSDSRLLLGPPSFRKQVDDFVIRGYTNSELGLCKIDNLNNYFRYGQNKMKFPIPLFDIAGFTYDGELYWVIDGDINILYSFMVIDQAGKKAIKINSKSLIRDLKVEGLDWYSGSLWLCDLDNVYKLNKNFETIKTYKVPVKISGIHFYKGYLFATGFDKKIVYQFEIN
;
A
#
# COMPACT_ATOMS: atom_id res chain seq x y z
N MET A 1 -37.29 -17.35 2.83
CA MET A 1 -37.38 -16.29 3.85
C MET A 1 -36.27 -15.29 3.58
N LYS A 2 -36.61 -14.03 3.33
CA LYS A 2 -35.62 -12.96 3.11
C LYS A 2 -35.14 -12.47 4.48
N ASN A 3 -33.86 -12.66 4.79
CA ASN A 3 -33.26 -12.10 5.99
C ASN A 3 -33.01 -10.60 5.75
N PHE A 4 -33.75 -9.76 6.46
CA PHE A 4 -33.46 -8.34 6.58
C PHE A 4 -32.34 -8.17 7.61
N ILE A 5 -31.19 -7.66 7.18
CA ILE A 5 -30.13 -7.21 8.08
C ILE A 5 -30.53 -5.80 8.55
N PHE A 6 -30.80 -5.64 9.84
CA PHE A 6 -30.95 -4.33 10.46
C PHE A 6 -29.55 -3.72 10.62
N VAL A 7 -29.30 -2.62 9.92
CA VAL A 7 -28.13 -1.77 10.20
C VAL A 7 -28.50 -0.92 11.43
N LEU A 8 -27.86 -1.20 12.55
CA LEU A 8 -28.01 -0.43 13.78
C LEU A 8 -27.16 0.84 13.68
N ILE A 9 -27.79 1.97 13.38
CA ILE A 9 -27.14 3.29 13.52
C ILE A 9 -27.28 3.70 14.99
N ILE A 10 -26.19 3.60 15.76
CA ILE A 10 -26.16 4.10 17.14
C ILE A 10 -25.89 5.61 17.10
N VAL A 11 -26.93 6.40 17.37
CA VAL A 11 -26.81 7.86 17.56
C VAL A 11 -26.72 8.14 19.07
N PHE A 12 -25.54 8.55 19.55
CA PHE A 12 -25.41 9.11 20.90
C PHE A 12 -25.80 10.59 20.86
N ILE A 13 -26.92 10.94 21.49
CA ILE A 13 -27.30 12.34 21.73
C ILE A 13 -26.74 12.73 23.10
N ILE A 14 -25.60 13.42 23.13
CA ILE A 14 -25.10 14.10 24.33
C ILE A 14 -25.12 15.60 24.03
N ASN A 15 -26.06 16.33 24.66
CA ASN A 15 -26.18 17.79 24.67
C ASN A 15 -25.92 18.53 23.34
N GLY A 16 -26.82 18.36 22.38
CA GLY A 16 -27.05 19.34 21.30
C GLY A 16 -26.05 19.36 20.14
N GLY A 17 -25.03 18.50 20.13
CA GLY A 17 -24.17 18.28 18.97
C GLY A 17 -24.55 16.98 18.25
N VAL A 18 -24.80 17.05 16.94
CA VAL A 18 -24.83 15.86 16.08
C VAL A 18 -23.42 15.28 16.06
N VAL A 19 -23.20 14.13 16.70
CA VAL A 19 -21.97 13.36 16.54
C VAL A 19 -22.08 12.63 15.20
N TYR A 20 -21.44 13.16 14.16
CA TYR A 20 -21.23 12.40 12.94
C TYR A 20 -20.33 11.21 13.29
N SER A 21 -20.75 9.98 12.94
CA SER A 21 -19.81 8.87 12.88
C SER A 21 -18.81 9.21 11.78
N ILE A 22 -17.60 9.60 12.17
CA ILE A 22 -16.49 9.69 11.23
C ILE A 22 -16.15 8.25 10.89
N ASP A 23 -16.26 7.88 9.61
CA ASP A 23 -15.77 6.59 9.15
C ASP A 23 -14.31 6.47 9.59
N SER A 24 -13.97 5.36 10.25
CA SER A 24 -12.69 5.24 10.92
C SER A 24 -12.17 3.83 10.81
N PHE A 25 -10.85 3.73 10.96
CA PHE A 25 -10.18 2.46 11.09
C PHE A 25 -10.03 2.11 12.57
N GLU A 26 -10.39 0.89 12.93
CA GLU A 26 -10.12 0.36 14.26
C GLU A 26 -8.80 -0.41 14.24
N LEU A 27 -7.89 -0.04 15.14
CA LEU A 27 -6.61 -0.74 15.29
C LEU A 27 -6.86 -2.11 15.93
N ILE A 28 -6.54 -3.17 15.20
CA ILE A 28 -6.65 -4.55 15.69
C ILE A 28 -5.37 -4.96 16.42
N GLU A 29 -4.21 -4.73 15.77
CA GLU A 29 -2.92 -5.25 16.25
C GLU A 29 -1.75 -4.41 15.75
N SER A 30 -0.64 -4.43 16.51
CA SER A 30 0.62 -3.78 16.18
C SER A 30 1.80 -4.73 16.33
N TYR A 31 2.76 -4.68 15.41
CA TYR A 31 3.91 -5.59 15.35
C TYR A 31 5.21 -4.77 15.46
N GLY A 32 6.12 -5.10 16.40
CA GLY A 32 7.26 -4.24 16.83
C GLY A 32 8.68 -4.86 16.79
N PRO A 33 9.71 -4.11 17.25
CA PRO A 33 11.06 -4.06 16.67
C PRO A 33 12.00 -5.25 16.91
N GLU A 34 11.69 -6.21 17.78
CA GLU A 34 12.61 -7.34 18.02
C GLU A 34 12.76 -8.27 16.78
N ASN A 35 11.91 -8.10 15.76
CA ASN A 35 11.94 -8.92 14.54
C ASN A 35 11.73 -8.14 13.21
N LEU A 36 11.72 -6.80 13.24
CA LEU A 36 11.37 -5.97 12.06
C LEU A 36 12.59 -5.29 11.40
N LEU A 37 12.41 -4.81 10.17
CA LEU A 37 13.42 -4.04 9.44
C LEU A 37 13.67 -2.69 10.14
N SER A 38 14.89 -2.15 10.02
CA SER A 38 15.30 -0.91 10.70
C SER A 38 14.57 0.35 10.19
N SER A 39 14.05 0.31 8.97
CA SER A 39 13.26 1.38 8.35
C SER A 39 12.37 0.80 7.26
N LEU A 40 11.11 0.51 7.59
CA LEU A 40 10.09 0.11 6.63
C LEU A 40 9.80 1.21 5.61
N THR A 41 9.70 0.84 4.34
CA THR A 41 9.40 1.78 3.25
C THR A 41 8.06 1.50 2.61
N ASP A 42 7.71 0.23 2.45
CA ASP A 42 6.48 -0.19 1.80
C ASP A 42 6.11 -1.61 2.22
N LEU A 43 4.89 -2.04 1.88
CA LEU A 43 4.41 -3.38 2.13
C LEU A 43 3.51 -3.89 1.00
N SER A 44 3.53 -5.20 0.78
CA SER A 44 2.63 -5.87 -0.15
C SER A 44 2.41 -7.33 0.27
N ASN A 45 1.67 -8.11 -0.50
CA ASN A 45 1.45 -9.52 -0.26
C ASN A 45 2.02 -10.39 -1.38
N THR A 46 2.40 -11.63 -1.07
CA THR A 46 2.82 -12.61 -2.07
C THR A 46 2.51 -14.03 -1.65
N VAL A 47 2.81 -14.99 -2.53
CA VAL A 47 2.67 -16.43 -2.25
C VAL A 47 4.04 -17.10 -2.37
N VAL A 48 4.51 -17.70 -1.28
CA VAL A 48 5.77 -18.45 -1.23
C VAL A 48 5.47 -19.91 -0.89
N LYS A 49 5.80 -20.83 -1.80
CA LYS A 49 5.56 -22.29 -1.64
C LYS A 49 4.12 -22.62 -1.22
N GLY A 50 3.14 -21.95 -1.84
CA GLY A 50 1.71 -22.15 -1.56
C GLY A 50 1.20 -21.50 -0.27
N ARG A 51 2.03 -20.72 0.42
CA ARG A 51 1.62 -19.96 1.61
C ARG A 51 1.58 -18.48 1.31
N GLU A 52 0.51 -17.82 1.72
CA GLU A 52 0.37 -16.38 1.60
C GLU A 52 1.20 -15.66 2.67
N MET A 53 1.83 -14.56 2.27
CA MET A 53 2.80 -13.82 3.08
C MET A 53 2.56 -12.31 2.93
N LEU A 54 2.71 -11.57 4.04
CA LEU A 54 3.07 -10.15 3.96
C LEU A 54 4.54 -10.07 3.59
N VAL A 55 4.88 -9.12 2.76
CA VAL A 55 6.25 -8.74 2.51
C VAL A 55 6.39 -7.30 2.92
N LEU A 56 7.23 -7.10 3.92
CA LEU A 56 7.64 -5.78 4.37
C LEU A 56 8.98 -5.44 3.73
N CYS A 57 9.14 -4.21 3.27
CA CYS A 57 10.32 -3.79 2.55
C CYS A 57 11.04 -2.66 3.29
N SER A 58 12.36 -2.65 3.16
CA SER A 58 13.23 -1.52 3.48
C SER A 58 14.14 -1.22 2.29
N ASP A 59 15.02 -0.23 2.45
CA ASP A 59 16.00 0.13 1.44
C ASP A 59 16.91 -1.03 1.02
N GLN A 60 17.08 -2.06 1.83
CA GLN A 60 18.06 -3.13 1.59
C GLN A 60 17.51 -4.54 1.83
N GLU A 61 16.29 -4.68 2.34
CA GLU A 61 15.79 -5.97 2.81
C GLU A 61 14.30 -6.14 2.51
N GLU A 62 13.90 -7.38 2.24
CA GLU A 62 12.51 -7.83 2.22
C GLU A 62 12.34 -8.82 3.39
N LEU A 63 11.28 -8.63 4.17
CA LEU A 63 10.93 -9.46 5.31
C LEU A 63 9.58 -10.12 5.05
N TYR A 64 9.57 -11.46 5.08
CA TYR A 64 8.39 -12.25 4.74
C TYR A 64 7.73 -12.77 6.02
N LEU A 65 6.48 -12.36 6.24
CA LEU A 65 5.68 -12.73 7.40
C LEU A 65 4.49 -13.57 6.96
N ALA A 66 4.36 -14.78 7.51
CA ALA A 66 3.26 -15.66 7.19
C ALA A 66 1.93 -15.13 7.77
N PHE A 67 0.85 -15.38 7.05
CA PHE A 67 -0.51 -15.15 7.53
C PHE A 67 -1.26 -16.46 7.69
N SER A 68 -2.14 -16.53 8.70
CA SER A 68 -3.22 -17.51 8.80
C SER A 68 -4.47 -16.80 9.28
N ASP A 69 -5.62 -17.16 8.72
CA ASP A 69 -6.94 -16.66 9.15
C ASP A 69 -7.00 -15.13 9.30
N SER A 70 -6.37 -14.43 8.35
CA SER A 70 -6.28 -12.97 8.28
C SER A 70 -5.54 -12.29 9.43
N ARG A 71 -4.70 -13.01 10.17
CA ARG A 71 -3.80 -12.48 11.19
C ARG A 71 -2.35 -12.81 10.87
N LEU A 72 -1.43 -11.90 11.18
CA LEU A 72 0.00 -12.18 11.06
C LEU A 72 0.38 -13.27 12.07
N LEU A 73 1.02 -14.33 11.58
CA LEU A 73 1.60 -15.35 12.44
C LEU A 73 2.96 -14.85 12.95
N LEU A 74 3.00 -14.44 14.22
CA LEU A 74 4.23 -14.03 14.88
C LEU A 74 5.04 -15.26 15.31
N GLY A 75 6.03 -15.60 14.50
CA GLY A 75 7.19 -16.42 14.83
C GLY A 75 8.46 -15.72 14.34
N PRO A 76 9.66 -16.34 14.42
CA PRO A 76 10.81 -15.81 13.70
C PRO A 76 10.41 -15.56 12.23
N PRO A 77 10.87 -14.45 11.61
CA PRO A 77 10.47 -14.11 10.25
C PRO A 77 10.65 -15.32 9.35
N SER A 78 9.62 -15.62 8.56
CA SER A 78 9.60 -16.86 7.77
C SER A 78 10.80 -16.90 6.82
N PHE A 79 11.23 -15.73 6.34
CA PHE A 79 12.48 -15.54 5.62
C PHE A 79 12.85 -14.05 5.57
N ARG A 80 14.15 -13.74 5.53
CA ARG A 80 14.70 -12.40 5.24
C ARG A 80 15.55 -12.48 3.98
N LYS A 81 15.37 -11.53 3.07
CA LYS A 81 16.12 -11.46 1.80
C LYS A 81 16.81 -10.11 1.68
N GLN A 82 18.12 -10.12 1.47
CA GLN A 82 18.84 -8.92 1.07
C GLN A 82 18.52 -8.57 -0.39
N VAL A 83 18.42 -7.27 -0.66
CA VAL A 83 18.17 -6.72 -1.98
C VAL A 83 19.40 -5.93 -2.41
N ASP A 84 20.13 -6.46 -3.39
CA ASP A 84 21.36 -5.84 -3.88
C ASP A 84 21.08 -4.58 -4.72
N ASP A 85 21.90 -3.53 -4.50
CA ASP A 85 21.97 -2.27 -5.27
C ASP A 85 20.60 -1.66 -5.61
N PHE A 86 19.68 -1.61 -4.65
CA PHE A 86 18.30 -1.17 -4.92
C PHE A 86 17.58 -0.61 -3.69
N VAL A 87 17.27 0.67 -3.71
CA VAL A 87 16.48 1.31 -2.66
C VAL A 87 15.00 1.16 -3.01
N ILE A 88 14.27 0.32 -2.24
CA ILE A 88 12.85 0.09 -2.46
C ILE A 88 12.05 1.27 -1.91
N ARG A 89 11.49 2.09 -2.82
CA ARG A 89 10.55 3.16 -2.47
C ARG A 89 9.12 2.94 -2.99
N GLY A 90 8.92 1.90 -3.78
CA GLY A 90 7.59 1.44 -4.19
C GLY A 90 7.62 -0.07 -4.38
N TYR A 91 6.63 -0.76 -3.82
CA TYR A 91 6.58 -2.22 -3.77
C TYR A 91 5.15 -2.74 -3.99
N THR A 92 4.97 -3.61 -4.98
CA THR A 92 3.66 -4.23 -5.22
C THR A 92 3.83 -5.63 -5.78
N ASN A 93 2.74 -6.40 -5.78
CA ASN A 93 2.68 -7.69 -6.42
C ASN A 93 1.75 -7.62 -7.64
N SER A 94 2.14 -8.30 -8.72
CA SER A 94 1.39 -8.34 -9.97
C SER A 94 1.48 -9.72 -10.59
N GLU A 95 0.92 -9.90 -11.78
CA GLU A 95 1.09 -11.10 -12.59
C GLU A 95 2.57 -11.40 -12.94
N LEU A 96 3.43 -10.37 -12.95
CA LEU A 96 4.88 -10.52 -13.11
C LEU A 96 5.61 -10.92 -11.82
N GLY A 97 4.86 -11.10 -10.73
CA GLY A 97 5.34 -11.29 -9.37
C GLY A 97 5.64 -9.97 -8.65
N LEU A 98 6.51 -10.05 -7.65
CA LEU A 98 6.94 -8.90 -6.86
C LEU A 98 7.68 -7.89 -7.74
N CYS A 99 7.14 -6.67 -7.75
CA CYS A 99 7.56 -5.55 -8.55
C CYS A 99 7.99 -4.41 -7.64
N LYS A 100 9.01 -3.66 -8.07
CA LYS A 100 9.57 -2.58 -7.27
C LYS A 100 10.20 -1.49 -8.12
N ILE A 101 10.22 -0.28 -7.57
CA ILE A 101 10.85 0.89 -8.21
C ILE A 101 11.99 1.41 -7.33
N ASP A 102 13.11 1.68 -7.97
CA ASP A 102 14.28 2.37 -7.44
C ASP A 102 14.35 3.73 -8.11
N ASN A 103 13.98 4.75 -7.35
CA ASN A 103 13.98 6.14 -7.79
C ASN A 103 15.40 6.69 -7.96
N LEU A 104 16.37 6.26 -7.13
CA LEU A 104 17.74 6.74 -7.19
C LEU A 104 18.43 6.38 -8.51
N ASN A 105 18.27 5.13 -8.95
CA ASN A 105 18.84 4.67 -10.23
C ASN A 105 17.82 4.71 -11.38
N ASN A 106 16.57 5.06 -11.07
CA ASN A 106 15.44 5.16 -11.99
C ASN A 106 15.13 3.86 -12.76
N TYR A 107 14.96 2.77 -12.01
CA TYR A 107 14.62 1.44 -12.55
C TYR A 107 13.35 0.87 -11.95
N PHE A 108 12.56 0.21 -12.80
CA PHE A 108 11.53 -0.74 -12.40
C PHE A 108 12.10 -2.16 -12.47
N ARG A 109 11.86 -2.98 -11.43
CA ARG A 109 12.30 -4.38 -11.36
C ARG A 109 11.12 -5.31 -11.10
N TYR A 110 11.19 -6.50 -11.70
CA TYR A 110 10.28 -7.61 -11.44
C TYR A 110 11.01 -8.93 -11.68
N GLY A 111 10.96 -9.84 -10.70
CA GLY A 111 11.82 -11.02 -10.69
C GLY A 111 13.30 -10.64 -10.83
N GLN A 112 13.99 -11.23 -11.82
CA GLN A 112 15.39 -10.90 -12.16
C GLN A 112 15.52 -9.80 -13.23
N ASN A 113 14.40 -9.31 -13.77
CA ASN A 113 14.41 -8.32 -14.83
C ASN A 113 14.48 -6.91 -14.24
N LYS A 114 15.18 -6.00 -14.93
CA LYS A 114 15.16 -4.57 -14.65
C LYS A 114 14.97 -3.78 -15.93
N MET A 115 14.20 -2.70 -15.85
CA MET A 115 13.91 -1.81 -16.97
C MET A 115 14.10 -0.37 -16.51
N LYS A 116 14.68 0.48 -17.36
CA LYS A 116 14.80 1.90 -17.06
C LYS A 116 13.40 2.51 -17.02
N PHE A 117 13.10 3.24 -15.95
CA PHE A 117 11.86 3.99 -15.86
C PHE A 117 11.96 5.21 -16.81
N PRO A 118 10.94 5.46 -17.66
CA PRO A 118 11.06 6.45 -18.73
C PRO A 118 11.01 7.90 -18.25
N ILE A 119 10.62 8.12 -17.01
CA ILE A 119 10.60 9.41 -16.32
C ILE A 119 11.42 9.31 -15.04
N PRO A 120 12.09 10.36 -14.57
CA PRO A 120 12.64 10.38 -13.22
C PRO A 120 11.48 10.47 -12.22
N LEU A 121 11.57 9.71 -11.13
CA LEU A 121 10.72 9.84 -9.95
C LEU A 121 11.58 10.39 -8.82
N PHE A 122 11.12 11.43 -8.12
CA PHE A 122 11.92 12.09 -7.07
C PHE A 122 11.69 11.44 -5.72
N ASP A 123 10.43 11.38 -5.28
CA ASP A 123 10.03 10.71 -4.05
C ASP A 123 8.84 9.77 -4.34
N ILE A 124 9.01 8.47 -4.14
CA ILE A 124 7.90 7.54 -4.39
C ILE A 124 7.14 7.37 -3.08
N ALA A 125 5.96 7.98 -3.02
CA ALA A 125 5.08 7.89 -1.86
C ALA A 125 4.22 6.61 -1.87
N GLY A 126 4.12 5.91 -3.01
CA GLY A 126 3.44 4.63 -3.07
C GLY A 126 3.37 4.03 -4.47
N PHE A 127 3.18 2.72 -4.52
CA PHE A 127 3.21 1.93 -5.75
C PHE A 127 2.24 0.75 -5.67
N THR A 128 1.34 0.61 -6.64
CA THR A 128 0.36 -0.48 -6.66
C THR A 128 0.06 -0.96 -8.07
N TYR A 129 -0.71 -2.04 -8.19
CA TYR A 129 -1.14 -2.65 -9.44
C TYR A 129 -2.63 -2.96 -9.37
N ASP A 130 -3.39 -2.51 -10.36
CA ASP A 130 -4.85 -2.66 -10.36
C ASP A 130 -5.38 -3.93 -11.04
N GLY A 131 -4.47 -4.75 -11.60
CA GLY A 131 -4.80 -5.89 -12.46
C GLY A 131 -4.59 -5.64 -13.95
N GLU A 132 -4.32 -4.40 -14.36
CA GLU A 132 -4.04 -4.00 -15.75
C GLU A 132 -2.87 -3.02 -15.83
N LEU A 133 -2.91 -1.99 -14.99
CA LEU A 133 -1.96 -0.89 -14.91
C LEU A 133 -1.25 -0.88 -13.56
N TYR A 134 0.02 -0.49 -13.62
CA TYR A 134 0.78 -0.08 -12.45
C TYR A 134 0.53 1.40 -12.18
N TRP A 135 0.44 1.74 -10.90
CA TRP A 135 0.22 3.10 -10.43
C TRP A 135 1.33 3.49 -9.48
N VAL A 136 1.94 4.66 -9.71
CA VAL A 136 3.00 5.20 -8.85
C VAL A 136 2.74 6.67 -8.61
N ILE A 137 2.89 7.11 -7.36
CA ILE A 137 2.81 8.53 -7.02
C ILE A 137 4.19 9.09 -6.71
N ASP A 138 4.53 10.18 -7.39
CA ASP A 138 5.66 11.03 -7.04
C ASP A 138 5.19 12.07 -6.01
N GLY A 139 5.59 11.88 -4.75
CA GLY A 139 5.16 12.65 -3.58
C GLY A 139 5.73 14.08 -3.54
N ASP A 140 6.90 14.31 -4.12
CA ASP A 140 7.52 15.65 -4.16
C ASP A 140 6.71 16.63 -5.01
N ILE A 141 6.10 16.12 -6.09
CA ILE A 141 5.32 16.91 -7.05
C ILE A 141 3.82 16.55 -7.07
N ASN A 142 3.41 15.61 -6.22
CA ASN A 142 2.06 15.06 -6.12
C ASN A 142 1.45 14.62 -7.47
N ILE A 143 2.25 13.96 -8.31
CA ILE A 143 1.77 13.42 -9.59
C ILE A 143 1.59 11.91 -9.49
N LEU A 144 0.36 11.45 -9.75
CA LEU A 144 0.05 10.04 -9.97
C LEU A 144 0.29 9.68 -11.43
N TYR A 145 1.15 8.69 -11.67
CA TYR A 145 1.39 8.10 -12.98
C TYR A 145 0.74 6.72 -13.07
N SER A 146 0.17 6.40 -14.23
CA SER A 146 -0.13 5.02 -14.59
C SER A 146 0.76 4.54 -15.72
N PHE A 147 1.16 3.28 -15.70
CA PHE A 147 1.97 2.68 -16.75
C PHE A 147 1.70 1.19 -16.90
N MET A 148 2.12 0.63 -18.03
CA MET A 148 2.10 -0.80 -18.28
C MET A 148 3.48 -1.28 -18.76
N VAL A 149 3.75 -2.55 -18.50
CA VAL A 149 4.91 -3.25 -19.03
C VAL A 149 4.48 -3.99 -20.28
N ILE A 150 5.01 -3.58 -21.43
CA ILE A 150 4.72 -4.22 -22.71
C ILE A 150 5.88 -5.13 -23.10
N ASP A 151 5.58 -6.36 -23.52
CA ASP A 151 6.54 -7.27 -24.14
C ASP A 151 6.24 -7.36 -25.64
N GLN A 152 7.08 -6.74 -26.46
CA GLN A 152 7.00 -6.85 -27.91
C GLN A 152 8.14 -7.72 -28.42
N ALA A 153 7.83 -8.98 -28.75
CA ALA A 153 8.80 -9.94 -29.29
C ALA A 153 10.07 -10.10 -28.41
N GLY A 154 9.89 -10.18 -27.09
CA GLY A 154 10.97 -10.30 -26.11
C GLY A 154 11.62 -8.98 -25.73
N LYS A 155 11.20 -7.86 -26.33
CA LYS A 155 11.63 -6.51 -25.93
C LYS A 155 10.60 -5.92 -24.97
N LYS A 156 10.98 -5.95 -23.69
CA LYS A 156 10.19 -5.38 -22.61
C LYS A 156 10.41 -3.87 -22.52
N ALA A 157 9.34 -3.11 -22.45
CA ALA A 157 9.37 -1.65 -22.30
C ALA A 157 8.27 -1.16 -21.35
N ILE A 158 8.45 0.06 -20.83
CA ILE A 158 7.45 0.75 -20.02
C ILE A 158 6.76 1.79 -20.88
N LYS A 159 5.43 1.75 -20.93
CA LYS A 159 4.62 2.79 -21.56
C LYS A 159 3.83 3.53 -20.49
N ILE A 160 4.12 4.83 -20.34
CA ILE A 160 3.31 5.72 -19.51
C ILE A 160 1.94 5.88 -20.17
N ASN A 161 0.89 5.64 -19.40
CA ASN A 161 -0.49 5.66 -19.86
C ASN A 161 -1.18 6.98 -19.50
N SER A 162 -1.05 7.44 -18.26
CA SER A 162 -1.62 8.72 -17.81
C SER A 162 -0.80 9.38 -16.72
N LYS A 163 -1.08 10.68 -16.49
CA LYS A 163 -0.61 11.46 -15.35
C LYS A 163 -1.76 12.29 -14.78
N SER A 164 -1.87 12.38 -13.46
CA SER A 164 -2.91 13.17 -12.80
C SER A 164 -2.34 13.83 -11.54
N LEU A 165 -2.77 15.06 -11.26
CA LEU A 165 -2.35 15.80 -10.08
C LEU A 165 -3.24 15.40 -8.91
N ILE A 166 -2.63 15.00 -7.79
CA ILE A 166 -3.32 14.85 -6.51
C ILE A 166 -3.15 16.18 -5.76
N ARG A 167 -4.23 16.91 -5.55
CA ARG A 167 -4.18 18.24 -4.92
C ARG A 167 -4.28 18.11 -3.41
N ASP A 168 -3.61 19.03 -2.72
CA ASP A 168 -3.83 19.35 -1.30
C ASP A 168 -3.64 18.17 -0.33
N LEU A 169 -2.88 17.16 -0.73
CA LEU A 169 -2.57 15.99 0.08
C LEU A 169 -1.06 15.71 0.04
N LYS A 170 -0.44 15.59 1.21
CA LYS A 170 0.92 15.03 1.32
C LYS A 170 0.79 13.52 1.42
N VAL A 171 0.89 12.84 0.29
CA VAL A 171 0.69 11.39 0.21
C VAL A 171 1.89 10.67 0.82
N GLU A 172 1.61 9.65 1.63
CA GLU A 172 2.61 8.79 2.28
C GLU A 172 2.43 7.31 1.89
N GLY A 173 1.36 6.99 1.17
CA GLY A 173 1.02 5.62 0.76
C GLY A 173 -0.06 5.57 -0.30
N LEU A 174 -0.04 4.51 -1.11
CA LEU A 174 -0.98 4.23 -2.20
C LEU A 174 -1.27 2.74 -2.26
N ASP A 175 -2.53 2.35 -2.38
CA ASP A 175 -2.89 0.99 -2.78
C ASP A 175 -4.15 0.91 -3.63
N TRP A 176 -4.31 -0.18 -4.37
CA TRP A 176 -5.50 -0.50 -5.13
C TRP A 176 -6.35 -1.50 -4.37
N TYR A 177 -7.58 -1.11 -4.05
CA TYR A 177 -8.49 -1.99 -3.32
C TYR A 177 -9.94 -1.80 -3.73
N SER A 178 -10.59 -2.94 -4.02
CA SER A 178 -12.01 -3.02 -4.35
C SER A 178 -12.42 -2.06 -5.49
N GLY A 179 -11.61 -1.99 -6.54
CA GLY A 179 -11.90 -1.19 -7.75
C GLY A 179 -11.65 0.31 -7.59
N SER A 180 -10.83 0.73 -6.64
CA SER A 180 -10.48 2.14 -6.42
C SER A 180 -9.05 2.27 -5.92
N LEU A 181 -8.41 3.40 -6.23
CA LEU A 181 -7.17 3.79 -5.57
C LEU A 181 -7.49 4.36 -4.19
N TRP A 182 -6.66 4.01 -3.24
CA TRP A 182 -6.67 4.51 -1.88
C TRP A 182 -5.33 5.16 -1.57
N LEU A 183 -5.37 6.29 -0.90
CA LEU A 183 -4.18 7.03 -0.48
C LEU A 183 -4.14 7.12 1.05
N CYS A 184 -2.98 7.35 1.63
CA CYS A 184 -2.90 7.83 3.00
C CYS A 184 -2.04 9.10 3.10
N ASP A 185 -2.35 9.90 4.10
CA ASP A 185 -1.35 10.77 4.75
C ASP A 185 -1.04 10.19 6.14
N LEU A 186 -0.48 11.01 7.02
CA LEU A 186 -0.13 10.60 8.38
C LEU A 186 -1.35 10.25 9.25
N ASP A 187 -2.49 10.89 9.04
CA ASP A 187 -3.63 10.88 9.96
C ASP A 187 -4.91 10.28 9.34
N ASN A 188 -4.93 10.10 8.01
CA ASN A 188 -6.10 9.69 7.27
C ASN A 188 -5.79 8.76 6.10
N VAL A 189 -6.81 8.01 5.71
CA VAL A 189 -6.86 7.19 4.50
C VAL A 189 -8.02 7.67 3.62
N TYR A 190 -7.76 7.82 2.34
CA TYR A 190 -8.67 8.42 1.37
C TYR A 190 -9.03 7.42 0.30
N LYS A 191 -10.32 7.20 0.05
CA LYS A 191 -10.79 6.47 -1.13
C LYS A 191 -11.05 7.44 -2.26
N LEU A 192 -10.51 7.17 -3.44
CA LEU A 192 -10.71 7.99 -4.63
C LEU A 192 -11.77 7.42 -5.56
N ASN A 193 -12.39 8.28 -6.37
CA ASN A 193 -13.16 7.86 -7.55
C ASN A 193 -12.28 7.71 -8.79
N LYS A 194 -12.89 7.36 -9.92
CA LYS A 194 -12.22 7.22 -11.23
C LYS A 194 -11.58 8.50 -11.78
N ASN A 195 -11.95 9.66 -11.26
CA ASN A 195 -11.38 10.96 -11.61
C ASN A 195 -10.30 11.40 -10.61
N PHE A 196 -9.90 10.51 -9.68
CA PHE A 196 -8.93 10.76 -8.62
C PHE A 196 -9.37 11.82 -7.60
N GLU A 197 -10.68 12.01 -7.44
CA GLU A 197 -11.25 12.87 -6.41
C GLU A 197 -11.57 12.05 -5.17
N THR A 198 -11.29 12.60 -3.98
CA THR A 198 -11.63 11.98 -2.71
C THR A 198 -13.15 11.86 -2.56
N ILE A 199 -13.63 10.62 -2.42
CA ILE A 199 -15.05 10.32 -2.15
C ILE A 199 -15.31 9.92 -0.71
N LYS A 200 -14.28 9.47 0.01
CA LYS A 200 -14.39 9.10 1.41
C LYS A 200 -13.05 9.29 2.11
N THR A 201 -13.11 9.79 3.34
CA THR A 201 -11.95 9.97 4.21
C THR A 201 -12.19 9.18 5.48
N TYR A 202 -11.18 8.42 5.89
CA TYR A 202 -11.19 7.61 7.09
C TYR A 202 -10.09 8.09 8.00
N LYS A 203 -10.43 8.38 9.26
CA LYS A 203 -9.41 8.73 10.25
C LYS A 203 -8.73 7.47 10.76
N VAL A 204 -7.40 7.51 10.88
CA VAL A 204 -6.65 6.46 11.57
C VAL A 204 -6.29 6.88 13.00
N PRO A 205 -6.26 5.95 13.97
CA PRO A 205 -6.01 6.27 15.38
C PRO A 205 -4.52 6.49 15.70
N VAL A 206 -3.63 6.17 14.77
CA VAL A 206 -2.17 6.26 14.90
C VAL A 206 -1.57 6.82 13.63
N LYS A 207 -0.37 7.40 13.73
CA LYS A 207 0.34 7.92 12.56
C LYS A 207 0.90 6.79 11.70
N ILE A 208 0.56 6.81 10.42
CA ILE A 208 0.97 5.78 9.45
C ILE A 208 1.80 6.35 8.30
N SER A 209 2.47 5.46 7.59
CA SER A 209 3.10 5.67 6.28
C SER A 209 2.98 4.37 5.47
N GLY A 210 2.70 4.43 4.17
CA GLY A 210 2.44 3.23 3.38
C GLY A 210 1.17 2.47 3.79
N ILE A 211 0.45 1.94 2.82
CA ILE A 211 -0.78 1.18 3.05
C ILE A 211 -0.85 0.00 2.10
N HIS A 212 -1.45 -1.08 2.57
CA HIS A 212 -1.79 -2.22 1.73
C HIS A 212 -3.06 -2.90 2.23
N PHE A 213 -4.05 -3.02 1.36
CA PHE A 213 -5.25 -3.77 1.65
C PHE A 213 -5.08 -5.23 1.29
N TYR A 214 -5.40 -6.09 2.26
CA TYR A 214 -5.35 -7.52 2.03
C TYR A 214 -6.40 -8.23 2.87
N LYS A 215 -7.18 -9.09 2.21
CA LYS A 215 -8.27 -9.89 2.82
C LYS A 215 -9.28 -9.08 3.66
N GLY A 216 -9.58 -7.85 3.25
CA GLY A 216 -10.55 -6.99 3.93
C GLY A 216 -9.96 -6.15 5.07
N TYR A 217 -8.67 -6.28 5.35
CA TYR A 217 -7.97 -5.48 6.33
C TYR A 217 -7.07 -4.46 5.64
N LEU A 218 -6.86 -3.34 6.32
CA LEU A 218 -5.80 -2.39 5.98
C LEU A 218 -4.56 -2.73 6.81
N PHE A 219 -3.45 -2.99 6.15
CA PHE A 219 -2.13 -3.01 6.77
C PHE A 219 -1.45 -1.67 6.49
N ALA A 220 -0.76 -1.11 7.47
CA ALA A 220 0.00 0.12 7.29
C ALA A 220 1.32 0.05 8.05
N THR A 221 2.38 0.69 7.54
CA THR A 221 3.56 0.92 8.39
C THR A 221 3.28 2.11 9.30
N GLY A 222 3.85 2.10 10.50
CA GLY A 222 3.85 3.29 11.34
C GLY A 222 4.75 4.37 10.76
N PHE A 223 4.46 5.63 11.05
CA PHE A 223 5.30 6.75 10.63
C PHE A 223 6.75 6.66 11.14
N ASP A 224 6.97 5.97 12.27
CA ASP A 224 8.31 5.67 12.79
C ASP A 224 9.04 4.59 11.99
N LYS A 225 8.37 3.99 11.00
CA LYS A 225 8.86 2.96 10.08
C LYS A 225 9.34 1.69 10.77
N LYS A 226 8.86 1.44 11.99
CA LYS A 226 9.28 0.29 12.82
C LYS A 226 8.13 -0.62 13.20
N ILE A 227 6.91 -0.15 13.05
CA ILE A 227 5.70 -0.87 13.43
C ILE A 227 4.88 -1.16 12.18
N VAL A 228 4.22 -2.31 12.15
CA VAL A 228 3.12 -2.56 11.23
C VAL A 228 1.84 -2.60 12.02
N TYR A 229 0.82 -1.91 11.53
CA TYR A 229 -0.53 -1.89 12.10
C TYR A 229 -1.48 -2.64 11.19
N GLN A 230 -2.42 -3.37 11.78
CA GLN A 230 -3.56 -3.97 11.10
C GLN A 230 -4.83 -3.28 11.56
N PHE A 231 -5.67 -2.86 10.61
CA PHE A 231 -6.95 -2.21 10.87
C PHE A 231 -8.12 -2.89 10.16
N GLU A 232 -9.30 -2.76 10.77
CA GLU A 232 -10.59 -3.06 10.15
C GLU A 232 -11.30 -1.77 9.77
N ILE A 233 -12.06 -1.80 8.66
CA ILE A 233 -12.89 -0.67 8.22
C ILE A 233 -14.22 -0.74 8.99
N ASN A 234 -14.52 0.28 9.79
CA ASN A 234 -15.82 0.45 10.43
C ASN A 234 -16.81 1.25 9.56
#